data_AF-A0A968ZNB6-F1
#
_entry.id   AF-A0A968ZNB6-F1
#
_cell.length_a   1.000
_cell.length_b   1.000
_cell.length_c   1.000
_cell.angle_alpha   90.00
_cell.angle_beta   90.00
_cell.angle_gamma   90.00
#
_symmetry.space_group_name_H-M   'P 1'
#
loop_
_entity.id
_entity.type
_entity.pdbx_description
1 polymer ?
#
loop_
_entity_poly.entity_id
_entity_poly.type
_entity_poly.pdbx_seq_one_letter_code
_entity_poly.pdbx_strand_id
1 'polypeptide(L)'
;MNKYKPPTATSILALQKPKDISLDEIEAELQSIWHTQGDSTGTVGVSRATTFTIVIYEPEEIQQLLGTLGFYTNDIDGLHRSETREAILAAQKEYDLRLTGRVDTATLARLRQEVSSLLPEKRLLKNADIRGFNFDGPLAAQNPCRVITLCPTFGEDEGVTAQVSAYCPVQKSSGSKLICCEYITLRGTKEALERVGDLVNSLIVSDLPKFVWWKGTPNPEQTLFQKLALRSSCLILDSSYYGDAASEIVKIQKLVDEHTNIADLNWYRLAPWQELAAAAFDPPERRMALLDVDRVGIDYEKGNPAQALMMLGWLASRMEWKIKSYEYEGGDYDVERVYFVGEGNRIVEAELAGVPVIDQGEVQGDLTGVRMQSTNPQANCNTILCSETVGCMRMESGGSAQSSLVEEVTSLSDQRSDLLLGQQLQRWGEDVLFEESLAMTAKIVELMAHQR
;
A
#
# COMPACT_ATOMS: atom_id res chain seq x y z
N MET A 1 14.40 -1.19 29.14
CA MET A 1 13.51 -2.19 28.48
C MET A 1 12.07 -1.99 28.94
N ASN A 2 11.36 -1.03 28.36
CA ASN A 2 9.90 -0.99 28.46
C ASN A 2 9.36 -1.87 27.34
N LYS A 3 8.79 -3.03 27.69
CA LYS A 3 8.11 -3.89 26.72
C LYS A 3 6.91 -3.11 26.18
N TYR A 4 6.97 -2.73 24.91
CA TYR A 4 5.80 -2.22 24.18
C TYR A 4 4.71 -3.27 24.29
N LYS A 5 3.62 -2.93 24.98
CA LYS A 5 2.44 -3.78 25.11
C LYS A 5 1.54 -3.36 23.94
N PRO A 6 1.28 -4.23 22.95
CA PRO A 6 0.41 -3.85 21.84
C PRO A 6 -0.95 -3.40 22.40
N PRO A 7 -1.57 -2.35 21.81
CA PRO A 7 -2.89 -1.91 22.24
C PRO A 7 -3.83 -3.11 22.21
N THR A 8 -4.55 -3.32 23.31
CA THR A 8 -5.52 -4.41 23.42
C THR A 8 -6.58 -4.18 22.35
N ALA A 9 -6.82 -5.17 21.47
CA ALA A 9 -7.82 -5.07 20.41
C ALA A 9 -9.12 -4.47 20.99
N THR A 10 -9.52 -3.32 20.47
CA THR A 10 -10.78 -2.69 20.90
C THR A 10 -11.90 -3.57 20.38
N SER A 11 -12.66 -4.19 21.29
CA SER A 11 -13.82 -4.99 20.90
C SER A 11 -14.85 -4.09 20.23
N ILE A 12 -15.33 -4.49 19.06
CA ILE A 12 -16.42 -3.80 18.35
C ILE A 12 -17.74 -4.52 18.60
N LEU A 13 -18.81 -3.76 18.86
CA LEU A 13 -20.18 -4.22 18.99
C LEU A 13 -20.93 -3.85 17.71
N ALA A 14 -21.48 -4.85 17.01
CA ALA A 14 -22.39 -4.60 15.90
C ALA A 14 -23.75 -4.12 16.46
N LEU A 15 -24.14 -2.89 16.14
CA LEU A 15 -25.51 -2.41 16.38
C LEU A 15 -26.46 -3.01 15.35
N GLN A 16 -25.99 -3.03 14.11
CA GLN A 16 -26.67 -3.64 12.98
C GLN A 16 -25.62 -4.44 12.20
N LYS A 17 -25.87 -5.74 12.06
CA LYS A 17 -25.13 -6.58 11.12
C LYS A 17 -25.46 -6.15 9.69
N PRO A 18 -24.61 -6.48 8.71
CA PRO A 18 -24.85 -6.13 7.31
C PRO A 18 -26.27 -6.52 6.86
N LYS A 19 -27.00 -5.54 6.32
CA LYS A 19 -28.36 -5.70 5.81
C LYS A 19 -28.41 -5.27 4.36
N ASP A 20 -28.90 -6.15 3.49
CA ASP A 20 -29.15 -5.85 2.08
C ASP A 20 -30.27 -4.83 1.93
N ILE A 21 -30.06 -3.82 1.09
CA ILE A 21 -31.01 -2.74 0.84
C ILE A 21 -30.95 -2.25 -0.62
N SER A 22 -31.98 -1.51 -1.04
CA SER A 22 -31.92 -0.73 -2.29
C SER A 22 -30.96 0.45 -2.16
N LEU A 23 -30.38 0.89 -3.28
CA LEU A 23 -29.53 2.08 -3.34
C LEU A 23 -30.26 3.35 -2.85
N ASP A 24 -31.55 3.47 -3.15
CA ASP A 24 -32.37 4.63 -2.76
C ASP A 24 -32.73 4.63 -1.26
N GLU A 25 -32.55 3.51 -0.58
CA GLU A 25 -32.91 3.32 0.84
C GLU A 25 -31.71 3.52 1.78
N ILE A 26 -30.49 3.74 1.26
CA ILE A 26 -29.26 3.80 2.08
C ILE A 26 -29.38 4.81 3.22
N GLU A 27 -29.73 6.06 2.92
CA GLU A 27 -29.84 7.09 3.96
C GLU A 27 -31.02 6.85 4.91
N ALA A 28 -32.14 6.32 4.40
CA ALA A 28 -33.32 6.01 5.22
C ALA A 28 -33.01 4.89 6.23
N GLU A 29 -32.31 3.85 5.80
CA GLU A 29 -31.88 2.75 6.66
C GLU A 29 -30.85 3.23 7.70
N LEU A 30 -29.86 4.03 7.29
CA LEU A 30 -28.89 4.61 8.23
C LEU A 30 -29.59 5.46 9.30
N GLN A 31 -30.58 6.28 8.94
CA GLN A 31 -31.38 7.04 9.91
C GLN A 31 -32.16 6.12 10.87
N SER A 32 -32.75 5.04 10.36
CA SER A 32 -33.52 4.06 11.14
C SER A 32 -32.70 3.36 12.24
N ILE A 33 -31.43 3.03 11.95
CA ILE A 33 -30.48 2.43 12.92
C ILE A 33 -30.40 3.28 14.20
N TRP A 34 -30.32 4.60 14.04
CA TRP A 34 -30.13 5.53 15.15
C TRP A 34 -31.42 5.84 15.90
N HIS A 35 -32.58 5.87 15.21
CA HIS A 35 -33.88 6.08 15.84
C HIS A 35 -34.29 4.92 16.76
N THR A 36 -34.05 3.68 16.34
CA THR A 36 -34.48 2.47 17.06
C THR A 36 -33.81 2.32 18.45
N GLN A 37 -32.65 2.95 18.67
CA GLN A 37 -31.87 2.81 19.91
C GLN A 37 -32.06 3.98 20.89
N GLY A 38 -32.54 5.14 20.42
CA GLY A 38 -32.77 6.34 21.23
C GLY A 38 -33.90 6.22 22.26
N ASP A 39 -34.83 5.29 22.05
CA ASP A 39 -36.02 5.09 22.90
C ASP A 39 -35.83 4.01 23.98
N SER A 40 -34.66 3.36 24.06
CA SER A 40 -34.40 2.30 25.05
C SER A 40 -34.03 2.88 26.42
N THR A 41 -35.02 3.03 27.29
CA THR A 41 -34.85 3.46 28.69
C THR A 41 -34.04 2.42 29.49
N GLY A 42 -32.72 2.61 29.62
CA GLY A 42 -31.85 1.87 30.55
C GLY A 42 -30.53 1.34 29.97
N THR A 43 -30.32 1.44 28.66
CA THR A 43 -29.09 0.98 27.97
C THR A 43 -28.13 2.14 27.69
N VAL A 44 -26.83 1.83 27.56
CA VAL A 44 -25.77 2.80 27.22
C VAL A 44 -26.21 3.63 26.01
N GLY A 45 -26.26 4.96 26.15
CA GLY A 45 -26.70 5.84 25.06
C GLY A 45 -25.79 5.65 23.83
N VAL A 46 -26.39 5.44 22.67
CA VAL A 46 -25.68 5.30 21.39
C VAL A 46 -25.90 6.56 20.57
N SER A 47 -24.85 7.07 19.91
CA SER A 47 -25.05 8.10 18.88
C SER A 47 -24.13 7.97 17.69
N ARG A 48 -24.68 8.37 16.54
CA ARG A 48 -23.91 8.68 15.34
C ARG A 48 -22.95 9.85 15.58
N ALA A 49 -21.72 9.71 15.13
CA ALA A 49 -20.86 10.85 14.81
C ALA A 49 -20.02 10.51 13.58
N THR A 50 -19.62 11.54 12.84
CA THR A 50 -18.75 11.40 11.69
C THR A 50 -17.74 12.54 11.73
N THR A 51 -16.46 12.20 11.70
CA THR A 51 -15.33 13.14 11.69
C THR A 51 -14.71 13.23 10.30
N PHE A 52 -14.82 12.17 9.50
CA PHE A 52 -14.42 12.11 8.09
C PHE A 52 -15.21 11.01 7.35
N THR A 53 -15.15 11.05 6.02
CA THR A 53 -15.58 9.92 5.17
C THR A 53 -14.36 9.26 4.54
N ILE A 54 -14.30 7.93 4.54
CA ILE A 54 -13.31 7.19 3.75
C ILE A 54 -14.03 6.32 2.71
N VAL A 55 -13.60 6.44 1.45
CA VAL A 55 -14.04 5.57 0.36
C VAL A 55 -12.92 4.57 0.07
N ILE A 56 -13.21 3.28 0.17
CA ILE A 56 -12.25 2.20 -0.05
C ILE A 56 -12.63 1.50 -1.34
N TYR A 57 -11.76 1.53 -2.35
CA TYR A 57 -11.91 0.71 -3.55
C TYR A 57 -11.14 -0.60 -3.35
N GLU A 58 -11.87 -1.71 -3.25
CA GLU A 58 -11.34 -3.03 -2.88
C GLU A 58 -11.60 -4.07 -4.00
N PRO A 59 -10.83 -4.05 -5.09
CA PRO A 59 -11.08 -4.90 -6.26
C PRO A 59 -10.90 -6.39 -5.99
N GLU A 60 -9.97 -6.77 -5.10
CA GLU A 60 -9.60 -8.15 -4.72
C GLU A 60 -9.84 -9.18 -5.85
N GLU A 61 -9.03 -9.09 -6.90
CA GLU A 61 -9.20 -9.93 -8.08
C GLU A 61 -8.72 -11.37 -7.85
N ILE A 62 -7.71 -11.55 -6.99
CA ILE A 62 -6.96 -12.80 -6.88
C ILE A 62 -7.81 -13.88 -6.21
N GLN A 63 -8.39 -13.61 -5.04
CA GLN A 63 -9.28 -14.56 -4.37
C GLN A 63 -10.49 -14.92 -5.25
N GLN A 64 -11.03 -13.94 -6.00
CA GLN A 64 -12.14 -14.20 -6.94
C GLN A 64 -11.74 -15.14 -8.08
N LEU A 65 -10.61 -14.88 -8.76
CA LEU A 65 -10.12 -15.74 -9.85
C LEU A 65 -9.83 -17.16 -9.34
N LEU A 66 -9.14 -17.28 -8.20
CA LEU A 66 -8.82 -18.57 -7.59
C LEU A 66 -10.09 -19.32 -7.16
N GLY A 67 -11.09 -18.61 -6.63
CA GLY A 67 -12.39 -19.17 -6.27
C GLY A 67 -13.15 -19.70 -7.47
N THR A 68 -13.22 -18.92 -8.56
CA THR A 68 -13.85 -19.33 -9.82
C THR A 68 -13.16 -20.56 -10.43
N LEU A 69 -11.83 -20.65 -10.35
CA LEU A 69 -11.06 -21.80 -10.84
C LEU A 69 -11.07 -23.00 -9.89
N GLY A 70 -11.59 -22.83 -8.66
CA GLY A 70 -11.71 -23.91 -7.66
C GLY A 70 -10.45 -24.15 -6.82
N PHE A 71 -9.45 -23.27 -6.87
CA PHE A 71 -8.26 -23.34 -6.02
C PHE A 71 -8.48 -22.74 -4.63
N TYR A 72 -9.50 -21.90 -4.45
CA TYR A 72 -9.78 -21.21 -3.19
C TYR A 72 -11.23 -21.44 -2.75
N THR A 73 -11.44 -21.95 -1.53
CA THR A 73 -12.78 -22.34 -1.03
C THR A 73 -13.29 -21.52 0.14
N ASN A 74 -12.45 -20.65 0.71
CA ASN A 74 -12.81 -19.81 1.85
C ASN A 74 -13.56 -18.54 1.39
N ASP A 75 -14.04 -17.76 2.35
CA ASP A 75 -14.70 -16.49 2.07
C ASP A 75 -13.73 -15.47 1.45
N ILE A 76 -14.22 -14.60 0.56
CA ILE A 76 -13.44 -13.52 -0.05
C ILE A 76 -13.45 -12.34 0.90
N ASP A 77 -12.28 -12.02 1.45
CA ASP A 77 -12.12 -11.05 2.52
C ASP A 77 -11.12 -9.93 2.18
N GLY A 78 -10.46 -10.00 1.03
CA GLY A 78 -9.46 -8.99 0.62
C GLY A 78 -8.11 -9.13 1.31
N LEU A 79 -7.87 -10.23 2.04
CA LEU A 79 -6.69 -10.41 2.89
C LEU A 79 -5.91 -11.65 2.46
N HIS A 80 -4.69 -11.42 1.95
CA HIS A 80 -3.84 -12.50 1.39
C HIS A 80 -3.08 -13.24 2.49
N ARG A 81 -3.81 -14.02 3.27
CA ARG A 81 -3.24 -14.88 4.32
C ARG A 81 -2.65 -16.18 3.74
N SER A 82 -2.17 -17.04 4.64
CA SER A 82 -1.64 -18.37 4.33
C SER A 82 -2.51 -19.16 3.35
N GLU A 83 -3.84 -19.10 3.51
CA GLU A 83 -4.79 -19.85 2.68
C GLU A 83 -4.81 -19.33 1.24
N THR A 84 -4.71 -18.01 1.04
CA THR A 84 -4.61 -17.42 -0.30
C THR A 84 -3.27 -17.78 -0.93
N ARG A 85 -2.17 -17.73 -0.16
CA ARG A 85 -0.83 -18.15 -0.63
C ARG A 85 -0.81 -19.61 -1.07
N GLU A 86 -1.41 -20.51 -0.31
CA GLU A 86 -1.52 -21.93 -0.66
C GLU A 86 -2.34 -22.16 -1.94
N ALA A 87 -3.45 -21.43 -2.10
CA ALA A 87 -4.25 -21.48 -3.32
C ALA A 87 -3.47 -20.97 -4.55
N ILE A 88 -2.69 -19.91 -4.39
CA ILE A 88 -1.79 -19.40 -5.46
C ILE A 88 -0.75 -20.46 -5.82
N LEU A 89 -0.09 -21.10 -4.83
CA LEU A 89 0.88 -22.17 -5.08
C LEU A 89 0.25 -23.35 -5.82
N ALA A 90 -0.98 -23.73 -5.45
CA ALA A 90 -1.71 -24.80 -6.13
C ALA A 90 -2.00 -24.45 -7.60
N ALA A 91 -2.45 -23.23 -7.86
CA ALA A 91 -2.70 -22.76 -9.23
C ALA A 91 -1.42 -22.65 -10.05
N GLN A 92 -0.33 -22.10 -9.47
CA GLN A 92 0.97 -22.02 -10.14
C GLN A 92 1.49 -23.40 -10.50
N LYS A 93 1.34 -24.38 -9.62
CA LYS A 93 1.71 -25.77 -9.87
C LYS A 93 0.89 -26.41 -10.99
N GLU A 94 -0.43 -26.22 -10.98
CA GLU A 94 -1.32 -26.77 -12.02
C GLU A 94 -1.00 -26.18 -13.41
N TYR A 95 -0.64 -24.90 -13.46
CA TYR A 95 -0.42 -24.18 -14.70
C TYR A 95 1.04 -24.11 -15.17
N ASP A 96 1.94 -24.87 -14.53
CA ASP A 96 3.38 -24.94 -14.82
C ASP A 96 4.07 -23.56 -14.76
N LEU A 97 3.70 -22.79 -13.73
CA LEU A 97 4.29 -21.49 -13.40
C LEU A 97 5.32 -21.62 -12.28
N ARG A 98 6.13 -20.57 -12.10
CA ARG A 98 7.07 -20.48 -10.99
C ARG A 98 6.30 -20.52 -9.66
N LEU A 99 6.68 -21.43 -8.77
CA LEU A 99 6.05 -21.64 -7.46
C LEU A 99 6.51 -20.58 -6.44
N THR A 100 5.99 -19.37 -6.54
CA THR A 100 6.30 -18.26 -5.61
C THR A 100 5.30 -18.17 -4.47
N GLY A 101 4.05 -18.62 -4.70
CA GLY A 101 2.93 -18.37 -3.80
C GLY A 101 2.46 -16.91 -3.78
N ARG A 102 2.97 -16.10 -4.71
CA ARG A 102 2.57 -14.71 -4.94
C ARG A 102 2.01 -14.55 -6.34
N VAL A 103 1.20 -13.52 -6.53
CA VAL A 103 0.67 -13.21 -7.85
C VAL A 103 1.59 -12.21 -8.54
N ASP A 104 2.47 -12.72 -9.39
CA ASP A 104 3.20 -11.91 -10.36
C ASP A 104 2.36 -11.68 -11.63
N THR A 105 2.88 -10.85 -12.55
CA THR A 105 2.20 -10.51 -13.81
C THR A 105 1.86 -11.75 -14.64
N ALA A 106 2.75 -12.76 -14.65
CA ALA A 106 2.54 -14.00 -15.38
C ALA A 106 1.43 -14.86 -14.76
N THR A 107 1.43 -14.99 -13.44
CA THR A 107 0.39 -15.70 -12.67
C THR A 107 -0.96 -15.04 -12.86
N LEU A 108 -1.05 -13.72 -12.71
CA LEU A 108 -2.31 -12.99 -12.89
C LEU A 108 -2.85 -13.13 -14.32
N ALA A 109 -2.00 -12.96 -15.32
CA ALA A 109 -2.38 -13.11 -16.72
C ALA A 109 -2.91 -14.51 -17.02
N ARG A 110 -2.25 -15.55 -16.49
CA ARG A 110 -2.68 -16.93 -16.65
C ARG A 110 -4.02 -17.20 -15.96
N LEU A 111 -4.20 -16.77 -14.71
CA LEU A 111 -5.48 -16.93 -14.00
C LEU A 111 -6.64 -16.28 -14.76
N ARG A 112 -6.45 -15.05 -15.25
CA ARG A 112 -7.44 -14.33 -16.08
C ARG A 112 -7.76 -15.10 -17.36
N GLN A 113 -6.74 -15.61 -18.05
CA GLN A 113 -6.91 -16.39 -19.27
C GLN A 113 -7.73 -17.66 -19.00
N GLU A 114 -7.41 -18.41 -17.95
CA GLU A 114 -8.10 -19.65 -17.60
C GLU A 114 -9.58 -19.40 -17.28
N VAL A 115 -9.90 -18.37 -16.48
CA VAL A 115 -11.28 -17.96 -16.22
C VAL A 115 -12.02 -17.55 -17.49
N SER A 116 -11.35 -16.81 -18.39
CA SER A 116 -11.94 -16.41 -19.67
C SER A 116 -12.25 -17.60 -20.60
N SER A 117 -11.52 -18.71 -20.46
CA SER A 117 -11.72 -19.93 -21.25
C SER A 117 -12.89 -20.80 -20.76
N LEU A 118 -13.34 -20.59 -19.52
CA LEU A 118 -14.48 -21.30 -18.96
C LEU A 118 -15.79 -20.93 -19.67
N LEU A 119 -16.73 -21.88 -19.74
CA LEU A 119 -18.12 -21.60 -20.12
C LEU A 119 -18.75 -20.61 -19.12
N PRO A 120 -19.66 -19.70 -19.55
CA PRO A 120 -20.27 -18.71 -18.66
C PRO A 120 -20.87 -19.30 -17.37
N GLU A 121 -21.56 -20.43 -17.46
CA GLU A 121 -22.15 -21.14 -16.32
C GLU A 121 -21.13 -21.60 -15.26
N LYS A 122 -19.86 -21.80 -15.68
CA LYS A 122 -18.77 -22.21 -14.80
C LYS A 122 -17.99 -21.03 -14.22
N ARG A 123 -18.27 -19.79 -14.66
CA ARG A 123 -17.64 -18.57 -14.12
C ARG A 123 -18.28 -18.09 -12.82
N LEU A 124 -19.27 -18.82 -12.32
CA LEU A 124 -19.98 -18.49 -11.09
C LEU A 124 -19.07 -18.65 -9.88
N LEU A 125 -18.88 -17.54 -9.17
CA LEU A 125 -18.17 -17.51 -7.91
C LEU A 125 -19.04 -18.13 -6.80
N LYS A 126 -18.53 -19.14 -6.11
CA LYS A 126 -19.25 -19.87 -5.05
C LYS A 126 -18.94 -19.37 -3.64
N ASN A 127 -17.82 -18.68 -3.50
CA ASN A 127 -17.33 -18.15 -2.24
C ASN A 127 -18.24 -17.02 -1.76
N ALA A 128 -18.49 -16.95 -0.45
CA ALA A 128 -19.17 -15.80 0.12
C ALA A 128 -18.22 -14.59 0.06
N ASP A 129 -18.73 -13.43 -0.36
CA ASP A 129 -17.97 -12.19 -0.39
C ASP A 129 -18.24 -11.37 0.88
N ILE A 130 -17.24 -11.31 1.75
CA ILE A 130 -17.29 -10.66 3.06
C ILE A 130 -16.43 -9.38 3.13
N ARG A 131 -15.98 -8.86 1.98
CA ARG A 131 -15.22 -7.58 1.89
C ARG A 131 -16.01 -6.39 2.44
N GLY A 132 -15.33 -5.30 2.79
CA GLY A 132 -15.98 -4.06 3.28
C GLY A 132 -16.36 -4.03 4.76
N PHE A 133 -16.12 -5.09 5.52
CA PHE A 133 -16.37 -5.14 6.98
C PHE A 133 -15.09 -5.13 7.84
N ASN A 134 -13.92 -5.09 7.20
CA ASN A 134 -12.62 -5.25 7.87
C ASN A 134 -11.89 -3.92 8.16
N PHE A 135 -12.59 -2.78 8.18
CA PHE A 135 -11.96 -1.50 8.52
C PHE A 135 -11.65 -1.43 10.03
N ASP A 136 -10.41 -1.07 10.35
CA ASP A 136 -9.78 -1.29 11.66
C ASP A 136 -10.57 -0.68 12.84
N GLY A 137 -11.03 -1.56 13.74
CA GLY A 137 -11.81 -1.20 14.93
C GLY A 137 -11.14 -0.16 15.84
N PRO A 138 -9.83 -0.25 16.13
CA PRO A 138 -9.04 0.79 16.79
C PRO A 138 -9.13 2.20 16.19
N LEU A 139 -9.17 2.34 14.87
CA LEU A 139 -9.27 3.64 14.22
C LEU A 139 -10.69 4.19 14.32
N ALA A 140 -11.68 3.34 14.04
CA ALA A 140 -13.10 3.64 14.28
C ALA A 140 -13.38 4.00 15.76
N ALA A 141 -12.58 3.48 16.69
CA ALA A 141 -12.68 3.78 18.13
C ALA A 141 -12.24 5.19 18.51
N GLN A 142 -11.26 5.74 17.79
CA GLN A 142 -10.70 7.06 18.06
C GLN A 142 -11.38 8.14 17.22
N ASN A 143 -11.81 7.79 16.00
CA ASN A 143 -12.40 8.72 15.04
C ASN A 143 -13.64 8.10 14.39
N PRO A 144 -14.84 8.40 14.92
CA PRO A 144 -16.10 8.00 14.30
C PRO A 144 -16.15 8.47 12.85
N CYS A 145 -16.47 7.59 11.91
CA CYS A 145 -16.39 7.87 10.48
C CYS A 145 -17.51 7.17 9.70
N ARG A 146 -17.67 7.58 8.45
CA ARG A 146 -18.45 6.84 7.45
C ARG A 146 -17.47 6.14 6.52
N VAL A 147 -17.59 4.83 6.43
CA VAL A 147 -16.79 3.96 5.55
C VAL A 147 -17.67 3.55 4.38
N ILE A 148 -17.23 3.85 3.16
CA ILE A 148 -17.89 3.42 1.94
C ILE A 148 -16.95 2.49 1.20
N THR A 149 -17.25 1.20 1.12
CA THR A 149 -16.43 0.23 0.41
C THR A 149 -17.05 -0.11 -0.93
N LEU A 150 -16.28 0.02 -2.01
CA LEU A 150 -16.63 -0.40 -3.35
C LEU A 150 -15.92 -1.72 -3.64
N CYS A 151 -16.68 -2.79 -3.83
CA CYS A 151 -16.17 -4.14 -4.04
C CYS A 151 -16.50 -4.61 -5.46
N PRO A 152 -15.63 -4.34 -6.45
CA PRO A 152 -15.76 -4.92 -7.78
C PRO A 152 -15.90 -6.44 -7.75
N THR A 153 -16.85 -6.96 -8.51
CA THR A 153 -17.06 -8.40 -8.73
C THR A 153 -16.85 -8.77 -10.20
N PHE A 154 -16.48 -10.02 -10.46
CA PHE A 154 -16.49 -10.58 -11.81
C PHE A 154 -17.82 -11.23 -12.14
N GLY A 155 -18.14 -11.27 -13.43
CA GLY A 155 -19.36 -11.89 -13.92
C GLY A 155 -20.13 -10.97 -14.86
N GLU A 156 -21.40 -11.28 -15.06
CA GLU A 156 -22.31 -10.41 -15.78
C GLU A 156 -22.70 -9.20 -14.92
N ASP A 157 -23.01 -8.10 -15.59
CA ASP A 157 -23.46 -6.87 -14.94
C ASP A 157 -24.93 -7.00 -14.55
N GLU A 158 -25.17 -7.37 -13.29
CA GLU A 158 -26.49 -7.48 -12.67
C GLU A 158 -26.88 -6.20 -11.89
N GLY A 159 -26.12 -5.11 -12.06
CA GLY A 159 -26.26 -3.88 -11.28
C GLY A 159 -25.42 -3.86 -10.00
N VAL A 160 -25.78 -2.95 -9.09
CA VAL A 160 -25.07 -2.75 -7.82
C VAL A 160 -25.97 -3.15 -6.66
N THR A 161 -25.46 -4.01 -5.79
CA THR A 161 -26.08 -4.33 -4.50
C THR A 161 -25.48 -3.46 -3.39
N ALA A 162 -26.28 -3.15 -2.37
CA ALA A 162 -25.86 -2.34 -1.24
C ALA A 162 -26.13 -3.06 0.07
N GLN A 163 -25.15 -2.99 0.97
CA GLN A 163 -25.26 -3.42 2.35
C GLN A 163 -24.91 -2.27 3.29
N VAL A 164 -25.68 -2.12 4.36
CA VAL A 164 -25.38 -1.16 5.42
C VAL A 164 -25.25 -1.83 6.79
N SER A 165 -24.31 -1.35 7.57
CA SER A 165 -24.06 -1.79 8.94
C SER A 165 -23.54 -0.65 9.82
N ALA A 166 -23.60 -0.86 11.12
CA ALA A 166 -23.11 0.11 12.10
C ALA A 166 -22.41 -0.62 13.25
N TYR A 167 -21.20 -0.16 13.57
CA TYR A 167 -20.36 -0.75 14.61
C TYR A 167 -19.91 0.29 15.63
N CYS A 168 -19.95 -0.10 16.90
CA CYS A 168 -19.51 0.71 18.01
C CYS A 168 -18.25 0.13 18.67
N PRO A 169 -17.22 0.94 18.90
CA PRO A 169 -16.10 0.57 19.75
C PRO A 169 -16.57 0.40 21.21
N VAL A 170 -16.35 -0.76 21.82
CA VAL A 170 -16.67 -1.00 23.22
C VAL A 170 -15.58 -0.41 24.10
N GLN A 171 -15.84 0.76 24.68
CA GLN A 171 -14.96 1.35 25.69
C GLN A 171 -15.23 0.69 27.06
N LYS A 172 -14.17 0.27 27.77
CA LYS A 172 -14.28 -0.42 29.07
C LYS A 172 -14.75 0.49 30.24
N SER A 173 -14.99 1.78 30.00
CA SER A 173 -15.51 2.69 31.01
C SER A 173 -17.03 2.60 31.13
N SER A 174 -17.51 2.08 32.27
CA SER A 174 -18.94 2.01 32.60
C SER A 174 -19.59 3.40 32.58
N GLY A 175 -20.47 3.66 31.61
CA GLY A 175 -21.35 4.82 31.56
C GLY A 175 -21.12 5.85 30.44
N SER A 176 -20.14 5.67 29.55
CA SER A 176 -19.94 6.59 28.41
C SER A 176 -20.83 6.23 27.21
N LYS A 177 -21.33 7.27 26.52
CA LYS A 177 -22.10 7.15 25.27
C LYS A 177 -21.24 6.47 24.20
N LEU A 178 -21.76 5.44 23.53
CA LEU A 178 -21.06 4.78 22.43
C LEU A 178 -21.18 5.64 21.16
N ILE A 179 -20.04 5.90 20.52
CA ILE A 179 -19.98 6.64 19.26
C ILE A 179 -19.55 5.69 18.16
N CYS A 180 -20.36 5.58 17.12
CA CYS A 180 -20.33 4.43 16.23
C CYS A 180 -20.11 4.87 14.77
N CYS A 181 -19.48 4.00 13.98
CA CYS A 181 -19.20 4.24 12.58
C CYS A 181 -20.29 3.62 11.69
N GLU A 182 -20.54 4.26 10.55
CA GLU A 182 -21.43 3.78 9.50
C GLU A 182 -20.61 3.08 8.42
N TYR A 183 -21.09 1.94 7.95
CA TYR A 183 -20.45 1.14 6.92
C TYR A 183 -21.44 0.94 5.79
N ILE A 184 -21.03 1.31 4.58
CA ILE A 184 -21.80 1.16 3.36
C ILE A 184 -20.94 0.34 2.42
N THR A 185 -21.40 -0.84 2.02
CA THR A 185 -20.69 -1.71 1.08
C THR A 185 -21.49 -1.80 -0.20
N LEU A 186 -20.89 -1.40 -1.32
CA LEU A 186 -21.46 -1.50 -2.66
C LEU A 186 -20.73 -2.59 -3.45
N ARG A 187 -21.46 -3.53 -4.03
CA ARG A 187 -20.89 -4.62 -4.83
C ARG A 187 -21.50 -4.64 -6.21
N GLY A 188 -20.69 -4.93 -7.22
CA GLY A 188 -21.10 -5.03 -8.61
C GLY A 188 -19.89 -5.09 -9.51
N THR A 189 -20.11 -5.28 -10.81
CA THR A 189 -19.01 -5.22 -11.78
C THR A 189 -18.34 -3.85 -11.79
N LYS A 190 -17.14 -3.76 -12.37
CA LYS A 190 -16.44 -2.47 -12.50
C LYS A 190 -17.32 -1.43 -13.21
N GLU A 191 -18.00 -1.85 -14.27
CA GLU A 191 -18.92 -1.04 -15.07
C GLU A 191 -20.15 -0.63 -14.27
N ALA A 192 -20.68 -1.51 -13.41
CA ALA A 192 -21.78 -1.19 -12.52
C ALA A 192 -21.39 -0.14 -11.47
N LEU A 193 -20.22 -0.29 -10.87
CA LEU A 193 -19.69 0.64 -9.88
C LEU A 193 -19.36 2.01 -10.48
N GLU A 194 -18.94 2.07 -11.75
CA GLU A 194 -18.76 3.34 -12.47
C GLU A 194 -20.05 4.15 -12.57
N ARG A 195 -21.20 3.49 -12.78
CA ARG A 195 -22.51 4.16 -12.88
C ARG A 195 -22.98 4.77 -11.57
N VAL A 196 -22.56 4.24 -10.43
CA VAL A 196 -22.95 4.75 -9.11
C VAL A 196 -21.97 5.76 -8.51
N GLY A 197 -20.94 6.20 -9.26
CA GLY A 197 -19.96 7.16 -8.74
C GLY A 197 -20.56 8.47 -8.22
N ASP A 198 -21.67 8.94 -8.79
CA ASP A 198 -22.36 10.15 -8.31
C ASP A 198 -23.15 9.90 -7.01
N LEU A 199 -23.73 8.71 -6.85
CA LEU A 199 -24.34 8.26 -5.59
C LEU A 199 -23.27 8.13 -4.49
N VAL A 200 -22.10 7.58 -4.78
CA VAL A 200 -21.00 7.52 -3.80
C VAL A 200 -20.61 8.93 -3.34
N ASN A 201 -20.56 9.90 -4.26
CA ASN A 201 -20.31 11.30 -3.93
C ASN A 201 -21.42 11.94 -3.08
N SER A 202 -22.69 11.56 -3.25
CA SER A 202 -23.77 12.07 -2.40
C SER A 202 -23.80 11.45 -1.00
N LEU A 203 -23.27 10.23 -0.84
CA LEU A 203 -23.12 9.56 0.46
C LEU A 203 -21.95 10.10 1.29
N ILE A 204 -21.04 10.86 0.68
CA ILE A 204 -19.96 11.54 1.41
C ILE A 204 -20.54 12.68 2.23
N VAL A 205 -20.19 12.72 3.51
CA VAL A 205 -20.65 13.79 4.41
C VAL A 205 -19.98 15.10 4.01
N SER A 206 -20.81 16.10 3.69
CA SER A 206 -20.36 17.43 3.27
C SER A 206 -19.55 18.13 4.37
N ASP A 207 -18.61 18.98 3.96
CA ASP A 207 -17.74 19.80 4.82
C ASP A 207 -16.83 19.02 5.79
N LEU A 208 -16.72 17.70 5.63
CA LEU A 208 -15.76 16.86 6.36
C LEU A 208 -14.63 16.37 5.44
N PRO A 209 -13.44 16.06 5.99
CA PRO A 209 -12.36 15.42 5.24
C PRO A 209 -12.83 14.16 4.51
N LYS A 210 -12.41 14.02 3.25
CA LYS A 210 -12.69 12.84 2.42
C LYS A 210 -11.38 12.14 2.06
N PHE A 211 -11.23 10.91 2.49
CA PHE A 211 -10.12 10.04 2.11
C PHE A 211 -10.57 9.02 1.06
N VAL A 212 -9.70 8.71 0.12
CA VAL A 212 -9.92 7.61 -0.84
C VAL A 212 -8.77 6.64 -0.70
N TRP A 213 -9.04 5.41 -0.27
CA TRP A 213 -8.04 4.34 -0.26
C TRP A 213 -8.25 3.43 -1.46
N TRP A 214 -7.33 3.50 -2.42
CA TRP A 214 -7.41 2.74 -3.65
C TRP A 214 -6.53 1.49 -3.57
N LYS A 215 -7.12 0.34 -3.20
CA LYS A 215 -6.40 -0.94 -2.99
C LYS A 215 -6.13 -1.67 -4.30
N GLY A 216 -5.50 -1.00 -5.26
CA GLY A 216 -5.10 -1.58 -6.53
C GLY A 216 -4.26 -0.61 -7.36
N THR A 217 -3.90 -1.00 -8.59
CA THR A 217 -3.24 -0.07 -9.51
C THR A 217 -4.19 1.09 -9.86
N PRO A 218 -3.80 2.35 -9.62
CA PRO A 218 -4.59 3.50 -9.98
C PRO A 218 -4.69 3.61 -11.51
N ASN A 219 -5.90 3.87 -12.00
CA ASN A 219 -6.12 4.12 -13.42
C ASN A 219 -6.70 5.53 -13.59
N PRO A 220 -5.87 6.53 -13.92
CA PRO A 220 -6.33 7.90 -14.12
C PRO A 220 -7.38 8.05 -15.24
N GLU A 221 -7.50 7.10 -16.16
CA GLU A 221 -8.50 7.11 -17.22
C GLU A 221 -9.87 6.59 -16.74
N GLN A 222 -9.92 5.89 -15.61
CA GLN A 222 -11.15 5.36 -15.06
C GLN A 222 -12.03 6.49 -14.50
N THR A 223 -13.27 6.60 -15.00
CA THR A 223 -14.20 7.67 -14.59
C THR A 223 -14.47 7.65 -13.08
N LEU A 224 -14.65 6.47 -12.50
CA LEU A 224 -14.84 6.32 -11.05
C LEU A 224 -13.64 6.83 -10.25
N PHE A 225 -12.42 6.50 -10.69
CA PHE A 225 -11.19 6.99 -10.06
C PHE A 225 -11.15 8.52 -10.08
N GLN A 226 -11.36 9.14 -11.25
CA GLN A 226 -11.37 10.60 -11.39
C GLN A 226 -12.41 11.26 -10.47
N LYS A 227 -13.63 10.72 -10.42
CA LYS A 227 -14.72 11.27 -9.59
C LYS A 227 -14.39 11.23 -8.09
N LEU A 228 -13.72 10.18 -7.64
CA LEU A 228 -13.45 9.95 -6.21
C LEU A 228 -12.12 10.58 -5.78
N ALA A 229 -11.03 10.23 -6.47
CA ALA A 229 -9.66 10.52 -6.10
C ALA A 229 -9.29 12.01 -6.28
N LEU A 230 -9.58 12.61 -7.43
CA LEU A 230 -9.18 13.99 -7.75
C LEU A 230 -9.87 15.05 -6.89
N ARG A 231 -10.96 14.69 -6.21
CA ARG A 231 -11.70 15.58 -5.31
C ARG A 231 -11.57 15.17 -3.85
N SER A 232 -10.62 14.30 -3.52
CA SER A 232 -10.36 13.86 -2.15
C SER A 232 -9.42 14.82 -1.44
N SER A 233 -9.53 14.85 -0.11
CA SER A 233 -8.56 15.55 0.75
C SER A 233 -7.21 14.84 0.73
N CYS A 234 -7.21 13.52 0.52
CA CYS A 234 -6.02 12.70 0.36
C CYS A 234 -6.38 11.38 -0.35
N LEU A 235 -5.66 11.08 -1.42
CA LEU A 235 -5.67 9.80 -2.11
C LEU A 235 -4.59 8.90 -1.48
N ILE A 236 -5.02 7.77 -0.92
CA ILE A 236 -4.16 6.79 -0.27
C ILE A 236 -3.94 5.62 -1.23
N LEU A 237 -2.68 5.36 -1.52
CA LEU A 237 -2.20 4.31 -2.43
C LEU A 237 -1.24 3.39 -1.68
N ASP A 238 -0.93 2.25 -2.28
CA ASP A 238 0.17 1.40 -1.82
C ASP A 238 0.91 0.88 -3.04
N SER A 239 2.05 1.49 -3.36
CA SER A 239 2.82 1.20 -4.57
C SER A 239 3.41 -0.21 -4.61
N SER A 240 3.34 -0.97 -3.51
CA SER A 240 3.70 -2.39 -3.48
C SER A 240 2.76 -3.25 -4.35
N TYR A 241 1.54 -2.78 -4.64
CA TYR A 241 0.59 -3.47 -5.52
C TYR A 241 0.73 -3.10 -7.01
N TYR A 242 1.67 -2.23 -7.38
CA TYR A 242 1.83 -1.83 -8.78
C TYR A 242 2.35 -2.98 -9.64
N GLY A 243 1.65 -3.26 -10.74
CA GLY A 243 2.10 -4.25 -11.72
C GLY A 243 3.33 -3.78 -12.51
N ASP A 244 3.39 -2.50 -12.85
CA ASP A 244 4.53 -1.83 -13.49
C ASP A 244 4.86 -0.55 -12.72
N ALA A 245 5.66 -0.69 -11.66
CA ALA A 245 5.96 0.42 -10.76
C ALA A 245 6.54 1.64 -11.48
N ALA A 246 7.36 1.44 -12.51
CA ALA A 246 7.96 2.52 -13.28
C ALA A 246 6.88 3.35 -13.98
N SER A 247 6.01 2.72 -14.78
CA SER A 247 4.97 3.47 -15.48
C SER A 247 3.97 4.13 -14.52
N GLU A 248 3.64 3.45 -13.42
CA GLU A 248 2.67 3.96 -12.44
C GLU A 248 3.22 5.15 -11.65
N ILE A 249 4.50 5.16 -11.27
CA ILE A 249 5.15 6.30 -10.60
C ILE A 249 5.02 7.58 -11.43
N VAL A 250 5.25 7.51 -12.75
CA VAL A 250 5.11 8.67 -13.64
C VAL A 250 3.67 9.18 -13.69
N LYS A 251 2.68 8.28 -13.71
CA LYS A 251 1.26 8.65 -13.66
C LYS A 251 0.89 9.30 -12.32
N ILE A 252 1.43 8.81 -11.21
CA ILE A 252 1.20 9.38 -9.87
C ILE A 252 1.87 10.75 -9.73
N GLN A 253 3.07 10.94 -10.26
CA GLN A 253 3.72 12.26 -10.28
C GLN A 253 2.84 13.29 -10.97
N LYS A 254 2.21 12.93 -12.10
CA LYS A 254 1.29 13.83 -12.80
C LYS A 254 0.09 14.24 -11.93
N LEU A 255 -0.43 13.34 -11.11
CA LEU A 255 -1.52 13.68 -10.18
C LEU A 255 -1.07 14.66 -9.09
N VAL A 256 0.15 14.50 -8.58
CA VAL A 256 0.76 15.44 -7.62
C VAL A 256 0.97 16.81 -8.29
N ASP A 257 1.47 16.86 -9.51
CA ASP A 257 1.61 18.10 -10.29
C ASP A 257 0.26 18.80 -10.54
N GLU A 258 -0.83 18.02 -10.63
CA GLU A 258 -2.22 18.50 -10.72
C GLU A 258 -2.84 18.81 -9.34
N HIS A 259 -2.03 18.92 -8.28
CA HIS A 259 -2.42 19.24 -6.90
C HIS A 259 -3.31 18.20 -6.22
N THR A 260 -3.19 16.93 -6.60
CA THR A 260 -3.79 15.83 -5.84
C THR A 260 -2.87 15.49 -4.68
N ASN A 261 -3.36 15.64 -3.44
CA ASN A 261 -2.64 15.19 -2.26
C ASN A 261 -2.63 13.65 -2.21
N ILE A 262 -1.44 13.04 -2.14
CA ILE A 262 -1.25 11.59 -2.18
C ILE A 262 -0.46 11.12 -0.96
N ALA A 263 -0.91 10.01 -0.38
CA ALA A 263 -0.18 9.26 0.62
C ALA A 263 0.07 7.83 0.12
N ASP A 264 1.33 7.46 -0.06
CA ASP A 264 1.72 6.10 -0.40
C ASP A 264 2.10 5.32 0.86
N LEU A 265 1.39 4.25 1.16
CA LEU A 265 1.69 3.40 2.32
C LEU A 265 3.06 2.72 2.16
N ASN A 266 3.48 2.43 0.93
CA ASN A 266 4.79 1.85 0.67
C ASN A 266 5.94 2.84 0.92
N TRP A 267 5.70 4.14 0.75
CA TRP A 267 6.63 5.19 1.15
C TRP A 267 6.84 5.19 2.67
N TYR A 268 5.77 5.02 3.46
CA TYR A 268 5.91 4.95 4.92
C TYR A 268 6.68 3.74 5.42
N ARG A 269 6.71 2.64 4.65
CA ARG A 269 7.56 1.47 4.94
C ARG A 269 9.06 1.78 4.85
N LEU A 270 9.43 2.82 4.11
CA LEU A 270 10.82 3.27 4.00
C LEU A 270 11.30 4.07 5.21
N ALA A 271 10.41 4.48 6.13
CA ALA A 271 10.79 5.36 7.23
C ALA A 271 11.98 4.83 8.08
N PRO A 272 12.04 3.55 8.48
CA PRO A 272 13.21 3.02 9.21
C PRO A 272 14.51 3.07 8.41
N TRP A 273 14.44 2.82 7.09
CA TRP A 273 15.59 2.90 6.18
C TRP A 273 16.10 4.32 6.04
N GLN A 274 15.19 5.28 5.87
CA GLN A 274 15.50 6.71 5.76
C GLN A 274 16.08 7.25 7.07
N GLU A 275 15.49 6.87 8.21
CA GLU A 275 15.94 7.30 9.53
C GLU A 275 17.36 6.80 9.80
N LEU A 276 17.64 5.50 9.59
CA LEU A 276 18.99 4.95 9.79
C LEU A 276 20.01 5.48 8.79
N ALA A 277 19.61 5.70 7.53
CA ALA A 277 20.48 6.30 6.53
C ALA A 277 20.87 7.75 6.90
N ALA A 278 19.93 8.54 7.42
CA ALA A 278 20.21 9.89 7.90
C ALA A 278 21.03 9.88 9.21
N ALA A 279 20.64 9.05 10.18
CA ALA A 279 21.29 8.93 11.49
C ALA A 279 22.76 8.51 11.38
N ALA A 280 23.12 7.73 10.35
CA ALA A 280 24.51 7.38 10.06
C ALA A 280 25.43 8.61 9.86
N PHE A 281 24.89 9.78 9.56
CA PHE A 281 25.64 11.03 9.36
C PHE A 281 25.32 12.12 10.40
N ASP A 282 24.55 11.81 11.45
CA ASP A 282 24.33 12.69 12.60
C ASP A 282 25.60 12.97 13.42
N PRO A 283 26.53 12.01 13.63
CA PRO A 283 27.78 12.29 14.33
C PRO A 283 28.61 13.36 13.60
N PRO A 284 29.13 14.40 14.29
CA PRO A 284 29.92 15.47 13.68
C PRO A 284 31.10 14.98 12.82
N GLU A 285 31.75 13.90 13.24
CA GLU A 285 32.87 13.25 12.56
C GLU A 285 32.49 12.56 11.24
N ARG A 286 31.20 12.28 11.01
CA ARG A 286 30.68 11.64 9.79
C ARG A 286 29.89 12.60 8.92
N ARG A 287 29.29 13.65 9.49
CA ARG A 287 28.43 14.60 8.77
C ARG A 287 29.04 15.12 7.46
N MET A 288 30.31 15.55 7.49
CA MET A 288 30.98 16.05 6.29
C MET A 288 31.37 14.94 5.30
N ALA A 289 31.53 13.70 5.77
CA ALA A 289 31.83 12.56 4.91
C ALA A 289 30.61 12.17 4.04
N LEU A 290 29.41 12.67 4.34
CA LEU A 290 28.25 12.51 3.45
C LEU A 290 28.52 13.05 2.05
N LEU A 291 29.28 14.15 1.94
CA LEU A 291 29.69 14.74 0.66
C LEU A 291 30.72 13.89 -0.09
N ASP A 292 31.28 12.88 0.59
CA ASP A 292 32.21 11.94 -0.01
C ASP A 292 31.54 10.71 -0.65
N VAL A 293 30.24 10.52 -0.43
CA VAL A 293 29.50 9.39 -1.01
C VAL A 293 29.45 9.51 -2.53
N ASP A 294 29.98 8.50 -3.22
CA ASP A 294 29.96 8.37 -4.68
C ASP A 294 29.43 7.02 -5.17
N ARG A 295 29.15 6.09 -4.26
CA ARG A 295 28.57 4.79 -4.59
C ARG A 295 27.42 4.47 -3.65
N VAL A 296 26.26 4.21 -4.22
CA VAL A 296 25.07 3.75 -3.52
C VAL A 296 24.65 2.40 -4.07
N GLY A 297 24.36 1.45 -3.20
CA GLY A 297 23.76 0.17 -3.58
C GLY A 297 22.44 -0.03 -2.85
N ILE A 298 21.38 -0.33 -3.58
CA ILE A 298 20.05 -0.59 -3.03
C ILE A 298 19.60 -1.97 -3.51
N ASP A 299 19.52 -2.89 -2.56
CA ASP A 299 19.08 -4.26 -2.80
C ASP A 299 17.62 -4.39 -2.34
N TYR A 300 16.78 -5.02 -3.16
CA TYR A 300 15.37 -5.23 -2.87
C TYR A 300 14.92 -6.64 -3.28
N GLU A 301 13.81 -7.14 -2.74
CA GLU A 301 13.22 -8.40 -3.17
C GLU A 301 12.89 -8.33 -4.67
N LYS A 302 13.44 -9.25 -5.47
CA LYS A 302 13.19 -9.30 -6.91
C LYS A 302 11.68 -9.35 -7.21
N GLY A 303 11.20 -8.36 -7.94
CA GLY A 303 9.76 -8.17 -8.19
C GLY A 303 9.45 -6.70 -8.42
N ASN A 304 8.63 -6.12 -7.54
CA ASN A 304 8.23 -4.71 -7.62
C ASN A 304 9.39 -3.79 -7.17
N PRO A 305 9.93 -2.89 -8.02
CA PRO A 305 11.05 -2.03 -7.64
C PRO A 305 10.64 -0.72 -6.94
N ALA A 306 9.36 -0.51 -6.61
CA ALA A 306 8.85 0.78 -6.10
C ALA A 306 9.62 1.30 -4.88
N GLN A 307 9.89 0.45 -3.88
CA GLN A 307 10.66 0.86 -2.69
C GLN A 307 12.09 1.29 -3.04
N ALA A 308 12.78 0.52 -3.90
CA ALA A 308 14.14 0.83 -4.33
C ALA A 308 14.23 2.15 -5.10
N LEU A 309 13.28 2.37 -6.02
CA LEU A 309 13.16 3.60 -6.79
C LEU A 309 12.82 4.82 -5.91
N MET A 310 11.92 4.67 -4.94
CA MET A 310 11.57 5.73 -3.99
C MET A 310 12.72 6.05 -3.02
N MET A 311 13.46 5.03 -2.56
CA MET A 311 14.66 5.22 -1.72
C MET A 311 15.76 5.96 -2.49
N LEU A 312 16.00 5.60 -3.77
CA LEU A 312 16.94 6.30 -4.63
C LEU A 312 16.51 7.76 -4.87
N GLY A 313 15.23 8.00 -5.16
CA GLY A 313 14.69 9.34 -5.34
C GLY A 313 14.80 10.20 -4.08
N TRP A 314 14.59 9.60 -2.90
CA TRP A 314 14.82 10.27 -1.63
C TRP A 314 16.29 10.67 -1.43
N LEU A 315 17.24 9.74 -1.62
CA LEU A 315 18.68 10.05 -1.51
C LEU A 315 19.08 11.14 -2.51
N ALA A 316 18.71 10.99 -3.78
CA ALA A 316 19.08 11.93 -4.84
C ALA A 316 18.44 13.32 -4.64
N SER A 317 17.20 13.40 -4.15
CA SER A 317 16.54 14.67 -3.86
C SER A 317 17.16 15.38 -2.66
N ARG A 318 17.46 14.66 -1.56
CA ARG A 318 18.10 15.23 -0.37
C ARG A 318 19.54 15.66 -0.59
N MET A 319 20.26 14.98 -1.48
CA MET A 319 21.65 15.29 -1.83
C MET A 319 21.80 16.22 -3.04
N GLU A 320 20.68 16.73 -3.58
CA GLU A 320 20.62 17.60 -4.76
C GLU A 320 21.36 17.03 -5.99
N TRP A 321 21.33 15.72 -6.15
CA TRP A 321 21.98 15.03 -7.26
C TRP A 321 21.28 15.31 -8.57
N LYS A 322 22.07 15.53 -9.63
CA LYS A 322 21.56 15.73 -10.99
C LYS A 322 21.76 14.48 -11.81
N ILE A 323 20.66 13.93 -12.33
CA ILE A 323 20.67 12.73 -13.18
C ILE A 323 21.57 12.98 -14.40
N LYS A 324 22.41 12.00 -14.74
CA LYS A 324 23.36 12.07 -15.86
C LYS A 324 23.09 11.01 -16.92
N SER A 325 23.06 9.74 -16.54
CA SER A 325 22.92 8.61 -17.47
C SER A 325 22.42 7.37 -16.73
N TYR A 326 21.96 6.38 -17.49
CA TYR A 326 21.48 5.10 -16.99
C TYR A 326 22.06 3.96 -17.81
N GLU A 327 22.28 2.81 -17.16
CA GLU A 327 22.72 1.57 -17.77
C GLU A 327 21.93 0.40 -17.20
N TYR A 328 21.48 -0.50 -18.08
CA TYR A 328 20.90 -1.78 -17.70
C TYR A 328 21.92 -2.89 -17.92
N GLU A 329 22.38 -3.54 -16.84
CA GLU A 329 23.29 -4.69 -16.92
C GLU A 329 22.50 -6.01 -16.97
N GLY A 330 21.33 -6.06 -16.34
CA GLY A 330 20.49 -7.26 -16.29
C GLY A 330 21.09 -8.35 -15.41
N GLY A 331 21.09 -9.59 -15.90
CA GLY A 331 21.56 -10.77 -15.16
C GLY A 331 20.55 -11.27 -14.11
N ASP A 332 21.00 -12.17 -13.22
CA ASP A 332 20.11 -12.81 -12.24
C ASP A 332 19.47 -11.81 -11.25
N TYR A 333 20.09 -10.65 -11.07
CA TYR A 333 19.66 -9.58 -10.17
C TYR A 333 18.97 -8.40 -10.89
N ASP A 334 18.79 -8.47 -12.21
CA ASP A 334 18.24 -7.37 -13.03
C ASP A 334 18.90 -6.01 -12.71
N VAL A 335 20.23 -5.96 -12.68
CA VAL A 335 20.98 -4.81 -12.16
C VAL A 335 20.74 -3.58 -13.04
N GLU A 336 20.36 -2.49 -12.39
CA GLU A 336 20.16 -1.16 -12.96
C GLU A 336 21.16 -0.19 -12.34
N ARG A 337 21.87 0.59 -13.16
CA ARG A 337 22.77 1.65 -12.68
C ARG A 337 22.29 3.01 -13.15
N VAL A 338 22.14 3.93 -12.20
CA VAL A 338 21.85 5.34 -12.47
C VAL A 338 23.04 6.16 -12.02
N TYR A 339 23.56 6.99 -12.93
CA TYR A 339 24.67 7.88 -12.66
C TYR A 339 24.15 9.30 -12.45
N PHE A 340 24.66 9.95 -11.42
CA PHE A 340 24.35 11.33 -11.08
C PHE A 340 25.62 12.20 -11.02
N VAL A 341 25.42 13.50 -11.03
CA VAL A 341 26.42 14.50 -10.67
C VAL A 341 26.00 15.12 -9.33
N GLY A 342 26.79 14.88 -8.29
CA GLY A 342 26.62 15.48 -6.98
C GLY A 342 27.47 16.74 -6.79
N GLU A 343 27.63 17.16 -5.54
CA GLU A 343 28.43 18.33 -5.18
C GLU A 343 29.89 18.19 -5.68
N GLY A 344 30.48 19.31 -6.13
CA GLY A 344 31.85 19.33 -6.63
C GLY A 344 32.07 18.59 -7.96
N ASN A 345 31.01 18.36 -8.74
CA ASN A 345 31.01 17.55 -9.97
C ASN A 345 31.40 16.08 -9.77
N ARG A 346 31.25 15.58 -8.54
CA ARG A 346 31.48 14.17 -8.23
C ARG A 346 30.45 13.32 -8.97
N ILE A 347 30.92 12.28 -9.64
CA ILE A 347 30.02 11.29 -10.22
C ILE A 347 29.58 10.35 -9.11
N VAL A 348 28.27 10.19 -8.97
CA VAL A 348 27.67 9.23 -8.04
C VAL A 348 27.06 8.10 -8.85
N GLU A 349 27.47 6.88 -8.55
CA GLU A 349 26.90 5.65 -9.10
C GLU A 349 25.88 5.08 -8.12
N ALA A 350 24.64 4.88 -8.55
CA ALA A 350 23.63 4.17 -7.79
C ALA A 350 23.26 2.86 -8.48
N GLU A 351 23.49 1.74 -7.81
CA GLU A 351 23.11 0.40 -8.26
C GLU A 351 21.80 -0.02 -7.57
N LEU A 352 20.80 -0.41 -8.36
CA LEU A 352 19.59 -1.09 -7.88
C LEU A 352 19.68 -2.57 -8.28
N ALA A 353 19.46 -3.48 -7.32
CA ALA A 353 19.56 -4.92 -7.55
C ALA A 353 18.34 -5.67 -6.96
N GLY A 354 17.60 -6.36 -7.82
CA GLY A 354 16.50 -7.24 -7.45
C GLY A 354 17.03 -8.61 -7.01
N VAL A 355 17.18 -8.81 -5.70
CA VAL A 355 17.73 -10.02 -5.08
C VAL A 355 16.67 -11.12 -5.03
N PRO A 356 16.91 -12.30 -5.65
CA PRO A 356 16.06 -13.46 -5.43
C PRO A 356 16.21 -13.94 -3.97
N VAL A 357 15.13 -13.87 -3.19
CA VAL A 357 15.10 -14.38 -1.81
C VAL A 357 14.34 -15.70 -1.74
N ILE A 358 14.77 -16.58 -0.83
CA ILE A 358 14.13 -17.89 -0.60
C ILE A 358 12.84 -17.71 0.21
N ASP A 359 12.88 -16.87 1.24
CA ASP A 359 11.72 -16.51 2.05
C ASP A 359 11.30 -15.06 1.72
N GLN A 360 10.17 -14.93 1.06
CA GLN A 360 9.63 -13.65 0.60
C GLN A 360 8.62 -13.12 1.66
N GLY A 361 8.87 -11.93 2.22
CA GLY A 361 8.05 -11.28 3.26
C GLY A 361 6.81 -10.59 2.68
N GLU A 362 5.72 -10.38 3.43
CA GLU A 362 4.36 -10.10 2.89
C GLU A 362 4.29 -9.00 1.81
N VAL A 363 5.15 -7.99 1.88
CA VAL A 363 5.20 -6.87 0.93
C VAL A 363 6.15 -7.21 -0.23
N GLN A 364 5.63 -7.11 -1.47
CA GLN A 364 6.44 -7.37 -2.66
C GLN A 364 7.45 -6.24 -2.87
N GLY A 365 8.71 -6.60 -3.11
CA GLY A 365 9.73 -5.62 -3.45
C GLY A 365 10.38 -4.92 -2.26
N ASP A 366 10.25 -5.48 -1.06
CA ASP A 366 10.84 -4.91 0.15
C ASP A 366 12.35 -4.70 0.02
N LEU A 367 12.83 -3.60 0.59
CA LEU A 367 14.26 -3.37 0.71
C LEU A 367 14.91 -4.46 1.57
N THR A 368 16.06 -4.93 1.10
CA THR A 368 16.89 -5.92 1.79
C THR A 368 18.23 -5.35 2.19
N GLY A 369 18.70 -4.30 1.52
CA GLY A 369 19.89 -3.57 1.93
C GLY A 369 20.07 -2.22 1.27
N VAL A 370 20.71 -1.30 1.97
CA VAL A 370 21.15 0.01 1.46
C VAL A 370 22.60 0.22 1.86
N ARG A 371 23.44 0.57 0.88
CA ARG A 371 24.87 0.84 1.06
C ARG A 371 25.20 2.23 0.56
N MET A 372 25.99 2.96 1.33
CA MET A 372 26.55 4.26 0.94
C MET A 372 28.06 4.21 1.14
N GLN A 373 28.81 4.43 0.07
CA GLN A 373 30.25 4.19 0.00
C GLN A 373 30.96 5.33 -0.73
N SER A 374 32.28 5.38 -0.57
CA SER A 374 33.15 6.31 -1.30
C SER A 374 34.29 5.57 -1.98
N THR A 375 34.76 6.11 -3.11
CA THR A 375 36.05 5.77 -3.71
C THR A 375 37.22 6.38 -2.94
N ASN A 376 36.98 7.40 -2.10
CA ASN A 376 37.97 7.95 -1.20
C ASN A 376 38.19 7.00 -0.01
N PRO A 377 39.37 6.36 0.13
CA PRO A 377 39.61 5.39 1.20
C PRO A 377 39.61 6.01 2.60
N GLN A 378 39.78 7.33 2.70
CA GLN A 378 39.81 8.09 3.97
C GLN A 378 38.44 8.63 4.38
N ALA A 379 37.42 8.52 3.53
CA ALA A 379 36.08 9.00 3.84
C ALA A 379 35.41 8.09 4.88
N ASN A 380 34.96 8.69 5.98
CA ASN A 380 34.22 8.00 7.05
C ASN A 380 32.71 7.95 6.73
N CYS A 381 32.36 7.56 5.50
CA CYS A 381 30.97 7.56 5.03
C CYS A 381 30.41 6.15 4.78
N ASN A 382 31.27 5.12 4.83
CA ASN A 382 30.88 3.75 4.54
C ASN A 382 29.79 3.30 5.54
N THR A 383 28.59 3.09 5.01
CA THR A 383 27.37 2.78 5.76
C THR A 383 26.68 1.62 5.07
N ILE A 384 26.30 0.61 5.85
CA ILE A 384 25.60 -0.57 5.36
C ILE A 384 24.40 -0.80 6.27
N LEU A 385 23.22 -0.73 5.68
CA LEU A 385 21.95 -1.04 6.30
C LEU A 385 21.46 -2.35 5.69
N CYS A 386 21.05 -3.32 6.51
CA CYS A 386 20.48 -4.58 6.01
C CYS A 386 19.23 -4.97 6.78
N SER A 387 18.34 -5.71 6.13
CA SER A 387 17.18 -6.29 6.80
C SER A 387 17.59 -7.45 7.70
N GLU A 388 16.80 -7.70 8.76
CA GLU A 388 16.98 -8.85 9.66
C GLU A 388 16.93 -10.20 8.91
N THR A 389 16.14 -10.27 7.83
CA THR A 389 15.79 -11.51 7.13
C THR A 389 16.86 -12.00 6.16
N VAL A 390 17.52 -11.09 5.42
CA VAL A 390 18.52 -11.45 4.41
C VAL A 390 19.93 -11.46 5.01
N GLY A 391 20.13 -10.76 6.13
CA GLY A 391 21.44 -10.56 6.75
C GLY A 391 22.39 -9.79 5.83
N CYS A 392 23.42 -9.20 6.40
CA CYS A 392 24.40 -8.41 5.63
C CYS A 392 25.37 -9.31 4.79
N MET A 393 24.94 -10.46 4.25
CA MET A 393 25.83 -11.47 3.65
C MET A 393 26.50 -11.05 2.32
N ARG A 394 26.03 -9.99 1.64
CA ARG A 394 26.70 -9.44 0.44
C ARG A 394 27.98 -8.62 0.77
N MET A 395 28.42 -8.58 2.04
CA MET A 395 29.42 -7.61 2.52
C MET A 395 30.92 -7.90 2.28
N GLU A 396 31.36 -9.05 1.78
CA GLU A 396 32.81 -9.39 1.85
C GLU A 396 33.60 -9.41 0.54
N SER A 397 32.98 -9.18 -0.62
CA SER A 397 33.67 -9.32 -1.92
C SER A 397 34.49 -8.10 -2.38
N GLY A 398 34.83 -7.17 -1.47
CA GLY A 398 35.55 -5.92 -1.78
C GLY A 398 36.95 -5.74 -1.17
N GLY A 399 37.40 -6.64 -0.28
CA GLY A 399 38.80 -6.70 0.20
C GLY A 399 39.39 -5.44 0.83
N SER A 400 38.58 -4.44 1.19
CA SER A 400 39.04 -3.18 1.78
C SER A 400 38.65 -3.14 3.26
N ALA A 401 39.66 -3.04 4.13
CA ALA A 401 39.51 -2.87 5.57
C ALA A 401 39.02 -1.45 5.93
N GLN A 402 37.94 -0.99 5.31
CA GLN A 402 37.28 0.24 5.73
C GLN A 402 36.38 -0.09 6.93
N SER A 403 36.44 0.75 7.96
CA SER A 403 35.48 0.69 9.07
C SER A 403 34.08 1.04 8.56
N SER A 404 33.27 0.03 8.28
CA SER A 404 31.85 0.20 7.94
C SER A 404 31.04 0.46 9.21
N LEU A 405 30.13 1.43 9.18
CA LEU A 405 28.99 1.42 10.09
C LEU A 405 27.97 0.44 9.53
N VAL A 406 27.65 -0.60 10.30
CA VAL A 406 26.67 -1.62 9.93
C VAL A 406 25.53 -1.54 10.92
N GLU A 407 24.33 -1.25 10.42
CA GLU A 407 23.12 -1.21 11.23
C GLU A 407 22.10 -2.19 10.65
N GLU A 408 21.37 -2.81 11.55
CA GLU A 408 20.26 -3.69 11.20
C GLU A 408 18.98 -2.86 11.17
N VAL A 409 18.29 -2.89 10.04
CA VAL A 409 16.97 -2.29 9.92
C VAL A 409 15.97 -3.31 10.40
N THR A 410 15.49 -3.13 11.62
CA THR A 410 14.34 -3.88 12.10
C THR A 410 13.18 -3.56 11.18
N SER A 411 12.77 -4.55 10.39
CA SER A 411 11.44 -4.54 9.81
C SER A 411 10.50 -4.44 10.98
N LEU A 412 9.78 -3.32 11.09
CA LEU A 412 8.69 -3.19 12.07
C LEU A 412 7.64 -4.22 11.67
N SER A 413 7.86 -5.47 12.09
CA SER A 413 7.20 -6.72 11.71
C SER A 413 5.94 -6.49 10.89
N ASP A 414 6.09 -6.60 9.56
CA ASP A 414 5.02 -6.46 8.56
C ASP A 414 4.07 -5.29 8.84
N GLN A 415 4.45 -4.09 8.39
CA GLN A 415 3.54 -2.95 8.35
C GLN A 415 2.42 -3.22 7.34
N ARG A 416 1.46 -4.05 7.75
CA ARG A 416 0.23 -4.33 7.03
C ARG A 416 -0.44 -3.00 6.71
N SER A 417 -1.00 -2.89 5.51
CA SER A 417 -1.53 -1.62 4.99
C SER A 417 -2.64 -1.04 5.88
N ASP A 418 -3.35 -1.87 6.66
CA ASP A 418 -4.34 -1.44 7.66
C ASP A 418 -3.71 -0.62 8.81
N LEU A 419 -2.56 -1.03 9.33
CA LEU A 419 -1.86 -0.32 10.40
C LEU A 419 -1.33 1.05 9.91
N LEU A 420 -0.74 1.07 8.71
CA LEU A 420 -0.21 2.30 8.12
C LEU A 420 -1.32 3.29 7.77
N LEU A 421 -2.46 2.78 7.29
CA LEU A 421 -3.64 3.60 7.07
C LEU A 421 -4.09 4.31 8.36
N GLY A 422 -4.09 3.59 9.48
CA GLY A 422 -4.42 4.17 10.79
C GLY A 422 -3.50 5.33 11.18
N GLN A 423 -2.20 5.21 10.91
CA GLN A 423 -1.23 6.29 11.13
C GLN A 423 -1.45 7.45 10.16
N GLN A 424 -1.73 7.16 8.88
CA GLN A 424 -1.97 8.19 7.88
C GLN A 424 -3.20 9.03 8.20
N LEU A 425 -4.29 8.43 8.67
CA LEU A 425 -5.51 9.14 9.01
C LEU A 425 -5.37 10.06 10.24
N GLN A 426 -4.29 9.91 11.01
CA GLN A 426 -3.92 10.84 12.10
C GLN A 426 -3.07 12.02 11.64
N ARG A 427 -2.52 11.99 10.41
CA ARG A 427 -1.69 13.05 9.82
C ARG A 427 -2.47 13.78 8.75
N TRP A 428 -2.77 15.05 8.97
CA TRP A 428 -3.54 15.85 8.03
C TRP A 428 -2.60 16.85 7.35
N GLY A 429 -2.23 16.58 6.10
CA GLY A 429 -1.37 17.46 5.32
C GLY A 429 -0.70 16.76 4.15
N GLU A 430 -0.05 17.57 3.32
CA GLU A 430 0.84 17.13 2.24
C GLU A 430 2.17 16.63 2.85
N ASP A 431 2.74 15.58 2.27
CA ASP A 431 4.06 15.07 2.62
C ASP A 431 5.09 15.60 1.61
N VAL A 432 5.68 16.76 1.93
CA VAL A 432 6.67 17.42 1.06
C VAL A 432 7.87 16.52 0.78
N LEU A 433 8.29 15.70 1.75
CA LEU A 433 9.40 14.78 1.53
C LEU A 433 9.04 13.70 0.50
N PHE A 434 7.82 13.19 0.56
CA PHE A 434 7.29 12.27 -0.46
C PHE A 434 7.23 12.95 -1.83
N GLU A 435 6.64 14.14 -1.95
CA GLU A 435 6.48 14.85 -3.23
C GLU A 435 7.81 15.15 -3.92
N GLU A 436 8.79 15.68 -3.17
CA GLU A 436 10.11 15.98 -3.73
C GLU A 436 10.87 14.70 -4.13
N SER A 437 10.70 13.62 -3.37
CA SER A 437 11.32 12.31 -3.68
C SER A 437 10.67 11.68 -4.90
N LEU A 438 9.34 11.69 -4.98
CA LEU A 438 8.57 11.21 -6.11
C LEU A 438 8.94 11.95 -7.41
N ALA A 439 9.09 13.28 -7.34
CA ALA A 439 9.47 14.08 -8.50
C ALA A 439 10.88 13.73 -9.02
N MET A 440 11.82 13.39 -8.13
CA MET A 440 13.12 12.86 -8.52
C MET A 440 13.00 11.45 -9.08
N THR A 441 12.24 10.57 -8.43
CA THR A 441 12.02 9.19 -8.88
C THR A 441 11.38 9.14 -10.27
N ALA A 442 10.38 9.98 -10.54
CA ALA A 442 9.74 10.07 -11.85
C ALA A 442 10.75 10.44 -12.95
N LYS A 443 11.64 11.42 -12.71
CA LYS A 443 12.71 11.78 -13.66
C LYS A 443 13.71 10.65 -13.89
N ILE A 444 14.07 9.91 -12.83
CA ILE A 444 14.94 8.73 -12.94
C ILE A 444 14.28 7.69 -13.84
N VAL A 445 13.03 7.35 -13.56
CA VAL A 445 12.26 6.35 -14.31
C VAL A 445 12.05 6.76 -15.77
N GLU A 446 11.74 8.04 -16.03
CA GLU A 446 11.63 8.56 -17.40
C GLU A 446 12.95 8.38 -18.16
N LEU A 447 14.10 8.69 -17.55
CA LEU A 447 15.40 8.43 -18.17
C LEU A 447 15.59 6.94 -18.50
N MET A 448 15.29 6.06 -17.54
CA MET A 448 15.41 4.61 -17.70
C MET A 448 14.55 4.10 -18.87
N ALA A 449 13.35 4.65 -19.04
CA ALA A 449 12.44 4.29 -20.14
C ALA A 449 12.96 4.77 -21.51
N HIS A 450 13.65 5.91 -21.60
CA HIS A 450 14.21 6.41 -22.86
C HIS A 450 15.49 5.67 -23.32
N GLN A 451 16.19 5.02 -22.39
CA GLN A 451 17.47 4.34 -22.64
C GLN A 451 17.36 2.81 -22.61
N ARG A 452 16.16 2.27 -22.39
CA ARG A 452 15.85 0.83 -22.41
C ARG A 452 15.58 0.27 -23.80
#